data_AF-A0A0K1NJM2-F1
#
_entry.id   AF-A0A0K1NJM2-F1
#
_cell.length_a   1.000
_cell.length_b   1.000
_cell.length_c   1.000
_cell.angle_alpha   90.00
_cell.angle_beta   90.00
_cell.angle_gamma   90.00
#
_symmetry.space_group_name_H-M   'P 1'
#
loop_
_entity.id
_entity.type
_entity.pdbx_description
1 polymer ?
#
loop_
_entity_poly.entity_id
_entity_poly.type
_entity_poly.pdbx_seq_one_letter_code
_entity_poly.pdbx_strand_id
1 'polypeptide(L)'
;MRKSIILIIALAASLNMSAQTEEKQDSLNIPVYLVDGVEVQSINDIDQKDIISVDVIKNSDLTRLFYPRTGGIVRITTKSKKYLKPIVQKHQEETKKAKDNKKSGQIYIR
;
A
#
# COMPACT_ATOMS: atom_id res chain seq x y z
N MET A 1 15.19 -40.43 43.79
CA MET A 1 15.81 -39.09 43.70
C MET A 1 15.97 -38.59 42.26
N ARG A 2 16.53 -39.37 41.32
CA ARG A 2 16.78 -38.90 39.94
C ARG A 2 15.51 -38.58 39.12
N LYS A 3 14.42 -39.34 39.30
CA LYS A 3 13.15 -39.12 38.57
C LYS A 3 12.43 -37.82 38.96
N SER A 4 12.52 -37.42 40.23
CA SER A 4 11.92 -36.17 40.73
C SER A 4 12.63 -34.92 40.22
N ILE A 5 13.94 -35.00 39.96
CA ILE A 5 14.74 -33.89 39.41
C ILE A 5 14.33 -33.59 37.96
N ILE A 6 14.07 -34.63 37.15
CA ILE A 6 13.64 -34.47 35.75
C ILE A 6 12.29 -33.75 35.68
N LEU A 7 11.38 -34.07 36.62
CA LEU A 7 10.05 -33.49 36.67
C LEU A 7 10.08 -31.99 37.04
N ILE A 8 11.01 -31.59 37.91
CA ILE A 8 11.21 -30.17 38.29
C ILE A 8 11.81 -29.37 37.12
N ILE A 9 12.76 -29.95 36.36
CA ILE A 9 13.36 -29.29 35.19
C ILE A 9 12.31 -29.10 34.08
N ALA A 10 11.46 -30.10 33.85
CA ALA A 10 10.37 -30.00 32.87
C ALA A 10 9.33 -28.92 33.27
N LEU A 11 9.03 -28.79 34.56
CA LEU A 11 8.10 -27.79 35.08
C LEU A 11 8.69 -26.36 35.05
N ALA A 12 10.00 -26.20 35.24
CA ALA A 12 10.67 -24.92 35.09
C ALA A 12 10.77 -24.47 33.63
N ALA A 13 10.88 -25.41 32.68
CA ALA A 13 10.90 -25.12 31.25
C ALA A 13 9.54 -24.62 30.73
N SER A 14 8.43 -25.11 31.26
CA SER A 14 7.08 -24.68 30.83
C SER A 14 6.68 -23.29 31.35
N LEU A 15 7.27 -22.81 32.44
CA LEU A 15 7.04 -21.45 32.97
C LEU A 15 7.72 -20.35 32.16
N ASN A 16 8.74 -20.69 31.36
CA ASN A 16 9.49 -19.75 30.52
C ASN A 16 8.99 -19.72 29.07
N MET A 17 7.83 -20.33 28.79
CA MET A 17 7.22 -20.27 27.48
C MET A 17 6.63 -18.87 27.29
N SER A 18 7.44 -17.95 26.77
CA SER A 18 6.99 -16.62 26.35
C SER A 18 5.82 -16.83 25.38
N ALA A 19 4.60 -16.55 25.84
CA ALA A 19 3.43 -16.56 25.00
C ALA A 19 3.68 -15.60 23.83
N GLN A 20 3.86 -16.13 22.63
CA GLN A 20 3.83 -15.32 21.44
C GLN A 20 2.38 -14.86 21.32
N THR A 21 2.15 -13.59 21.67
CA THR A 21 0.89 -12.92 21.38
C THR A 21 0.70 -12.98 19.88
N GLU A 22 -0.23 -13.81 19.40
CA GLU A 22 -0.71 -13.67 18.03
C GLU A 22 -1.30 -12.27 17.91
N GLU A 23 -0.61 -11.38 17.19
CA GLU A 23 -1.23 -10.13 16.78
C GLU A 23 -2.41 -10.49 15.90
N LYS A 24 -3.62 -10.24 16.41
CA LYS A 24 -4.86 -10.42 15.68
C LYS A 24 -4.86 -9.42 14.52
N GLN A 25 -4.33 -9.84 13.38
CA GLN A 25 -4.26 -9.02 12.19
C GLN A 25 -5.67 -8.83 11.65
N ASP A 26 -6.26 -7.68 11.99
CA ASP A 26 -7.58 -7.30 11.53
C ASP A 26 -7.54 -7.23 9.99
N SER A 27 -8.30 -8.09 9.32
CA SER A 27 -8.16 -8.34 7.87
C SER A 27 -8.46 -7.10 7.02
N LEU A 28 -9.08 -6.08 7.61
CA LEU A 28 -9.41 -4.82 6.97
C LEU A 28 -8.37 -3.72 7.23
N ASN A 29 -7.48 -3.89 8.21
CA ASN A 29 -6.45 -2.91 8.59
C ASN A 29 -5.24 -2.97 7.64
N ILE A 30 -5.52 -2.92 6.32
CA ILE A 30 -4.52 -2.97 5.25
C ILE A 30 -4.29 -1.53 4.77
N PRO A 31 -3.05 -1.01 4.80
CA PRO A 31 -2.76 0.32 4.29
C PRO A 31 -2.82 0.36 2.76
N VAL A 32 -3.13 1.53 2.21
CA VAL A 32 -3.07 1.79 0.76
C VAL A 32 -1.82 2.59 0.43
N TYR A 33 -0.99 2.09 -0.47
CA TYR A 33 0.19 2.80 -0.94
C TYR A 33 -0.15 3.59 -2.20
N LEU A 34 -0.10 4.93 -2.10
CA LEU A 34 -0.26 5.83 -3.24
C LEU A 34 1.10 6.44 -3.59
N VAL A 35 1.69 6.00 -4.68
CA VAL A 35 2.96 6.53 -5.19
C VAL A 35 2.65 7.50 -6.32
N ASP A 36 2.91 8.79 -6.10
CA ASP A 36 2.58 9.88 -7.03
C ASP A 36 1.10 9.88 -7.47
N GLY A 37 0.21 9.43 -6.57
CA GLY A 37 -1.23 9.32 -6.83
C GLY A 37 -1.66 8.02 -7.51
N VAL A 38 -0.75 7.09 -7.78
CA VAL A 38 -1.05 5.76 -8.32
C VAL A 38 -1.03 4.72 -7.20
N GLU A 39 -2.08 3.91 -7.11
CA GLU A 39 -2.10 2.80 -6.17
C GLU A 39 -1.14 1.70 -6.61
N VAL A 40 -0.25 1.29 -5.70
CA VAL A 40 0.70 0.19 -5.91
C VAL A 40 0.51 -0.89 -4.85
N GLN A 41 0.76 -2.14 -5.22
CA GLN A 41 0.65 -3.27 -4.29
C GLN A 41 1.84 -3.36 -3.33
N SER A 42 3.01 -2.88 -3.75
CA SER A 42 4.25 -2.92 -2.98
C SER A 42 5.10 -1.68 -3.27
N ILE A 43 5.88 -1.30 -2.26
CA ILE A 43 6.81 -0.16 -2.30
C ILE A 43 8.28 -0.60 -2.34
N ASN A 44 8.53 -1.92 -2.39
CA ASN A 44 9.89 -2.47 -2.32
C ASN A 44 10.78 -2.05 -3.50
N ASP A 45 10.17 -1.74 -4.66
CA ASP A 45 10.89 -1.37 -5.89
C ASP A 45 11.17 0.15 -5.98
N ILE A 46 10.88 0.90 -4.92
CA ILE A 46 11.12 2.35 -4.85
C ILE A 46 12.48 2.59 -4.24
N ASP A 47 13.37 3.22 -5.00
CA ASP A 47 14.68 3.64 -4.49
C ASP A 47 14.50 4.76 -3.45
N GLN A 48 15.10 4.59 -2.28
CA GLN A 48 15.03 5.56 -1.20
C GLN A 48 15.54 6.95 -1.62
N LYS A 49 16.54 7.03 -2.52
CA LYS A 49 17.07 8.32 -3.00
C LYS A 49 16.09 9.08 -3.90
N ASP A 50 15.10 8.37 -4.44
CA ASP A 50 14.07 8.91 -5.32
C ASP A 50 12.87 9.45 -4.54
N ILE A 51 12.72 9.10 -3.26
CA ILE A 51 11.64 9.59 -2.41
C ILE A 51 11.88 11.06 -2.06
N ILE A 52 10.83 11.88 -2.21
CA ILE A 52 10.78 13.28 -1.77
C ILE A 52 10.12 13.37 -0.41
N SER A 53 8.94 12.73 -0.26
CA SER A 53 8.18 12.75 0.98
C SER A 53 7.33 11.49 1.14
N VAL A 54 7.01 11.17 2.40
CA VAL A 54 6.07 10.13 2.77
C VAL A 54 5.10 10.71 3.80
N ASP A 55 3.81 10.71 3.48
CA ASP A 55 2.75 11.20 4.35
C ASP A 55 1.80 10.06 4.71
N VAL A 56 1.42 9.94 5.98
CA VAL A 56 0.46 8.93 6.44
C VAL A 56 -0.87 9.62 6.78
N ILE A 57 -1.92 9.23 6.07
CA ILE A 57 -3.25 9.84 6.14
C ILE A 57 -4.21 8.82 6.74
N LYS A 58 -4.68 9.08 7.97
CA LYS A 58 -5.61 8.20 8.71
C LYS A 58 -7.04 8.72 8.74
N ASN A 59 -7.22 10.03 8.91
CA ASN A 59 -8.53 10.66 9.12
C ASN A 59 -8.77 11.75 8.05
N SER A 60 -9.27 11.35 6.88
CA SER A 60 -9.63 12.28 5.80
C SER A 60 -10.76 11.71 4.95
N ASP A 61 -11.47 12.53 4.18
CA ASP A 61 -12.47 12.01 3.24
C ASP A 61 -11.86 11.12 2.15
N LEU A 62 -10.55 11.23 1.88
CA LEU A 62 -9.84 10.38 0.93
C LEU A 62 -9.82 8.91 1.38
N THR A 63 -9.79 8.62 2.68
CA THR A 63 -9.77 7.22 3.15
C THR A 63 -11.08 6.50 2.84
N ARG A 64 -12.20 7.24 2.71
CA ARG A 64 -13.50 6.67 2.30
C ARG A 64 -13.47 6.09 0.89
N LEU A 65 -12.63 6.63 -0.01
CA LEU A 65 -12.51 6.14 -1.39
C LEU A 65 -11.91 4.73 -1.47
N PHE A 66 -11.21 4.29 -0.42
CA PHE A 66 -10.54 2.99 -0.37
C PHE A 66 -11.23 1.99 0.58
N TYR A 67 -12.44 2.30 1.05
CA TYR A 67 -13.27 1.38 1.82
C TYR A 67 -13.45 0.05 1.05
N PRO A 68 -13.31 -1.12 1.70
CA PRO A 68 -13.32 -1.38 3.14
C PRO A 68 -11.96 -1.35 3.85
N ARG A 69 -10.88 -0.89 3.22
CA ARG A 69 -9.56 -0.83 3.86
C ARG A 69 -9.49 0.28 4.91
N THR A 70 -9.27 -0.11 6.16
CA THR A 70 -9.23 0.80 7.32
C THR A 70 -7.82 1.18 7.75
N GLY A 71 -6.78 0.62 7.11
CA GLY A 71 -5.37 0.86 7.46
C GLY A 71 -4.80 2.24 7.09
N GLY A 72 -5.62 3.12 6.53
CA GLY A 72 -5.22 4.45 6.09
C GLY A 72 -4.43 4.42 4.77
N ILE A 73 -3.92 5.59 4.38
CA ILE A 73 -3.20 5.79 3.13
C ILE A 73 -1.77 6.23 3.44
N VAL A 74 -0.80 5.59 2.81
CA VAL A 74 0.60 5.98 2.78
C VAL A 74 0.86 6.63 1.42
N ARG A 75 0.94 7.96 1.41
CA ARG A 75 1.22 8.76 0.21
C ARG A 75 2.72 8.95 0.08
N ILE A 76 3.29 8.49 -1.03
CA ILE A 76 4.70 8.60 -1.36
C ILE A 76 4.83 9.50 -2.57
N THR A 77 5.65 10.54 -2.46
CA THR A 77 5.99 11.42 -3.59
C THR A 77 7.41 11.12 -4.04
N THR A 78 7.61 10.85 -5.33
CA THR A 78 8.92 10.53 -5.91
C THR A 78 9.42 11.60 -6.88
N LYS A 79 10.74 11.69 -7.07
CA LYS A 79 11.36 12.59 -8.06
C LYS A 79 11.13 12.04 -9.47
N SER A 80 11.29 10.73 -9.65
CA SER A 80 11.21 10.09 -10.95
C SER A 80 9.78 10.01 -11.50
N LYS A 81 8.75 9.97 -10.65
CA LYS A 81 7.35 9.73 -11.04
C LYS A 81 7.18 8.45 -11.85
N LYS A 82 7.96 7.40 -11.51
CA LYS A 82 8.08 6.14 -12.26
C LYS A 82 6.73 5.52 -12.63
N TYR A 83 5.80 5.46 -11.69
CA TYR A 83 4.47 4.83 -11.89
C TYR A 83 3.48 5.75 -12.61
N LEU A 84 3.54 7.06 -12.37
CA LEU A 84 2.61 8.03 -12.95
C LEU A 84 2.91 8.34 -14.43
N LYS A 85 4.19 8.45 -14.80
CA LYS A 85 4.63 8.78 -16.16
C LYS A 85 3.97 7.94 -17.27
N PRO A 86 3.99 6.60 -17.24
CA PRO A 86 3.40 5.79 -18.31
C PRO A 86 1.89 6.01 -18.45
N ILE A 87 1.18 6.24 -17.35
CA ILE A 87 -0.28 6.48 -17.34
C ILE A 87 -0.58 7.82 -18.01
N VAL A 88 0.15 8.88 -17.64
CA VAL A 88 -0.01 10.21 -18.23
C VAL A 88 0.32 10.18 -19.73
N GLN A 89 1.41 9.50 -20.10
CA GLN A 89 1.82 9.37 -21.49
C GLN A 89 0.75 8.66 -22.32
N LYS A 90 0.22 7.52 -21.84
CA LYS A 90 -0.86 6.78 -22.50
C LYS A 90 -2.09 7.65 -22.70
N HIS A 91 -2.51 8.39 -21.66
CA HIS A 91 -3.66 9.29 -21.74
C HIS A 91 -3.43 10.42 -22.76
N GLN A 92 -2.22 10.97 -22.83
CA GLN A 92 -1.84 11.99 -23.81
C GLN A 92 -1.87 11.45 -25.24
N GLU A 93 -1.45 10.20 -25.45
CA GLU A 93 -1.51 9.54 -26.76
C GLU A 93 -2.95 9.27 -27.19
N GLU A 94 -3.79 8.78 -26.29
CA GLU A 94 -5.22 8.54 -26.54
C GLU A 94 -5.96 9.85 -26.87
N THR A 95 -5.68 10.92 -26.13
CA THR A 95 -6.28 12.23 -26.40
C THR A 95 -5.79 12.86 -27.70
N LYS A 96 -4.54 12.64 -28.11
CA LYS A 96 -4.04 13.04 -29.44
C LYS A 96 -4.77 12.27 -30.55
N LYS A 97 -4.80 10.94 -30.46
CA LYS A 97 -5.53 10.10 -31.43
C LYS A 97 -7.00 10.49 -31.53
N ALA A 98 -7.67 10.77 -30.42
CA ALA A 98 -9.06 11.20 -30.42
C ALA A 98 -9.26 12.56 -31.13
N LYS A 99 -8.30 13.48 -30.99
CA LYS A 99 -8.31 14.76 -31.73
C LYS A 99 -8.07 14.57 -33.22
N ASP A 100 -7.11 13.73 -33.59
CA ASP A 100 -6.78 13.46 -35.00
C ASP A 100 -7.95 12.79 -35.73
N ASN A 101 -8.72 11.94 -35.04
CA ASN A 101 -9.90 11.28 -35.58
C ASN A 101 -11.18 12.14 -35.57
N LYS A 102 -11.12 13.38 -35.06
CA LYS A 102 -12.29 14.26 -34.98
C LYS A 102 -12.62 14.80 -36.37
N LYS A 103 -13.76 14.40 -36.94
CA LYS A 103 -14.21 14.93 -38.23
C LYS A 103 -14.75 16.35 -38.07
N SER A 104 -14.37 17.24 -38.98
CA SER A 104 -14.88 18.61 -39.02
C SER A 104 -16.41 18.60 -39.16
N GLY A 105 -17.11 19.39 -38.33
CA GLY A 105 -18.56 19.49 -38.32
C GLY A 105 -19.32 18.45 -37.46
N GLN A 106 -18.63 17.45 -36.88
CA GLN A 106 -19.26 16.50 -35.96
C GLN A 106 -19.12 16.94 -34.49
N ILE A 107 -20.25 16.98 -33.78
CA ILE A 107 -20.30 17.20 -32.33
C ILE A 107 -20.16 15.85 -31.64
N TYR A 108 -19.15 15.72 -30.80
CA TYR A 108 -18.93 14.54 -29.97
C TYR A 108 -19.30 14.92 -28.54
N ILE A 109 -20.33 14.28 -28.00
CA ILE A 109 -20.77 14.44 -26.61
C ILE A 109 -19.99 13.41 -25.79
N ARG A 110 -19.53 13.82 -24.60
CA ARG A 110 -18.82 12.94 -23.66
C ARG A 110 -19.78 12.00 -22.94
#